data_AF-A0A821H2A1-F1
#
_entry.id   AF-A0A821H2A1-F1
#
_cell.length_a   1.000
_cell.length_b   1.000
_cell.length_c   1.000
_cell.angle_alpha   90.00
_cell.angle_beta   90.00
_cell.angle_gamma   90.00
#
_symmetry.space_group_name_H-M   'P 1'
#
loop_
_entity.id
_entity.type
_entity.pdbx_description
1 polymer ?
#
loop_
_entity_poly.entity_id
_entity_poly.type
_entity_poly.pdbx_seq_one_letter_code
_entity_poly.pdbx_strand_id
1 'polypeptide(L)'
;LFEDSDIRRVQFRILKYLGSLGNRVNHYLIDDTSNHLIKEAVAWDNENHITFHVPFDDIKPTIHLDIFLPRIVDLSLHSSDRQTKITACELLQSIMLYMIGKSANNRSSAAASYDKLYEHLFPAILELSCDSDTFTKTLFTTFMIQMIHWFTKNQNYENPETMSMLDTFMNGMISGRNASIRDFSGICLKEFLKWTVKHSGGYDKTSYLKNATSILKRILSFSLHPNSFKRLGSTLAWNSIYTLYR
;
A
#
# COMPACT_ATOMS: atom_id res chain seq x y z
N LEU A 1 25.77 -32.31 -21.30
CA LEU A 1 25.70 -30.83 -21.42
C LEU A 1 24.28 -30.43 -21.08
N PHE A 2 24.14 -29.81 -19.91
CA PHE A 2 22.91 -29.30 -19.25
C PHE A 2 21.99 -30.37 -18.65
N GLU A 3 22.01 -30.46 -17.32
CA GLU A 3 20.87 -30.91 -16.52
C GLU A 3 19.67 -30.02 -16.87
N ASP A 4 18.77 -30.55 -17.70
CA ASP A 4 17.58 -29.85 -18.17
C ASP A 4 16.54 -29.80 -17.05
N SER A 5 16.52 -28.70 -16.30
CA SER A 5 15.38 -28.37 -15.45
C SER A 5 14.11 -28.25 -16.30
N ASP A 6 12.96 -28.69 -15.78
CA ASP A 6 11.70 -28.70 -16.53
C ASP A 6 11.31 -27.30 -17.04
N ILE A 7 11.68 -26.24 -16.31
CA ILE A 7 11.52 -24.85 -16.76
C ILE A 7 12.30 -24.56 -18.04
N ARG A 8 13.53 -25.07 -18.20
CA ARG A 8 14.35 -24.87 -19.41
C ARG A 8 13.74 -25.58 -20.61
N ARG A 9 13.16 -26.77 -20.40
CA ARG A 9 12.41 -27.49 -21.44
C ARG A 9 11.19 -26.69 -21.91
N VAL A 10 10.45 -26.09 -20.98
CA VAL A 10 9.32 -25.21 -21.30
C VAL A 10 9.80 -23.96 -22.05
N GLN A 11 10.84 -23.28 -21.55
CA GLN A 11 11.43 -22.11 -22.22
C GLN A 11 11.87 -22.43 -23.65
N PHE A 12 12.48 -23.59 -23.86
CA PHE A 12 12.90 -24.04 -25.19
C PHE A 12 11.71 -24.32 -26.13
N ARG A 13 10.61 -24.90 -25.61
CA ARG A 13 9.37 -25.10 -26.39
C ARG A 13 8.73 -23.76 -26.76
N ILE A 14 8.69 -22.81 -25.82
CA ILE A 14 8.22 -21.44 -26.09
C ILE A 14 9.06 -20.81 -27.20
N LEU A 15 10.39 -20.91 -27.11
CA LEU A 15 11.29 -20.34 -28.11
C LEU A 15 11.08 -20.96 -29.51
N LYS A 16 10.92 -22.28 -29.59
CA LYS A 16 10.56 -22.96 -30.85
C LYS A 16 9.21 -22.49 -31.41
N TYR A 17 8.22 -22.32 -30.54
CA TYR A 17 6.90 -21.84 -30.92
C TYR A 17 6.95 -20.39 -31.46
N LEU A 18 7.65 -19.50 -30.76
CA LEU A 18 7.89 -18.12 -31.22
C LEU A 18 8.66 -18.10 -32.54
N GLY A 19 9.62 -19.02 -32.74
CA GLY A 19 10.29 -19.20 -34.02
C GLY A 19 9.35 -19.61 -35.16
N SER A 20 8.36 -20.48 -34.88
CA SER A 20 7.37 -20.94 -35.87
C SER A 20 6.31 -19.89 -36.25
N LEU A 21 6.01 -18.93 -35.36
CA LEU A 21 5.03 -17.86 -35.58
C LEU A 21 5.50 -16.79 -36.59
N GLY A 22 6.82 -16.70 -36.82
CA GLY A 22 7.42 -15.79 -37.79
C GLY A 22 7.41 -14.31 -37.35
N ASN A 23 8.14 -13.48 -38.12
CA ASN A 23 8.43 -12.10 -37.74
C ASN A 23 7.19 -11.18 -37.69
N ARG A 24 6.14 -11.52 -38.45
CA ARG A 24 4.91 -10.71 -38.51
C ARG A 24 4.09 -10.70 -37.23
N VAL A 25 4.20 -11.72 -36.39
CA VAL A 25 3.42 -11.82 -35.13
C VAL A 25 4.29 -11.51 -33.91
N ASN A 26 5.60 -11.78 -33.98
CA ASN A 26 6.49 -11.64 -32.83
C ASN A 26 6.67 -10.19 -32.32
N HIS A 27 6.41 -9.17 -33.15
CA HIS A 27 6.48 -7.77 -32.72
C HIS A 27 5.44 -7.42 -31.64
N TYR A 28 4.29 -8.10 -31.61
CA TYR A 28 3.26 -7.90 -30.58
C TYR A 28 3.70 -8.31 -29.17
N LEU A 29 4.77 -9.12 -29.04
CA LEU A 29 5.27 -9.52 -27.72
C LEU A 29 5.90 -8.37 -26.93
N ILE A 30 6.47 -7.39 -27.64
CA ILE A 30 7.21 -6.29 -27.01
C ILE A 30 6.26 -5.15 -26.62
N ASP A 31 5.18 -4.96 -27.37
CA ASP A 31 4.27 -3.81 -27.24
C ASP A 31 3.65 -3.71 -25.83
N ASP A 32 3.14 -4.81 -25.28
CA ASP A 32 2.54 -4.84 -23.95
C ASP A 32 3.54 -4.64 -22.79
N THR A 33 4.80 -5.06 -22.97
CA THR A 33 5.81 -4.99 -21.90
C THR A 33 6.25 -3.55 -21.60
N SER A 34 6.23 -2.69 -22.62
CA SER A 34 6.65 -1.29 -22.49
C SER A 34 5.84 -0.53 -21.43
N ASN A 35 4.52 -0.74 -21.40
CA ASN A 35 3.61 -0.04 -20.49
C ASN A 35 3.79 -0.41 -19.01
N HIS A 36 4.23 -1.65 -18.73
CA HIS A 36 4.52 -2.08 -17.37
C HIS A 36 5.89 -1.58 -16.90
N LEU A 37 6.91 -1.69 -17.75
CA LEU A 37 8.27 -1.23 -17.45
C LEU A 37 8.33 0.29 -17.23
N ILE A 38 7.56 1.07 -17.98
CA ILE A 38 7.49 2.53 -17.81
C ILE A 38 6.93 2.89 -16.43
N LYS A 39 5.97 2.14 -15.90
CA LYS A 39 5.40 2.41 -14.56
C LYS A 39 6.40 2.11 -13.43
N GLU A 40 7.25 1.11 -13.60
CA GLU A 40 8.30 0.77 -12.64
C GLU A 40 9.49 1.74 -12.70
N ALA A 41 9.72 2.38 -13.84
CA ALA A 41 10.82 3.33 -14.05
C ALA A 41 10.51 4.76 -13.59
N VAL A 42 9.28 5.05 -13.15
CA VAL A 42 8.87 6.38 -12.67
C VAL A 42 9.15 6.50 -11.18
N ALA A 43 9.85 7.56 -10.79
CA ALA A 43 10.08 7.89 -9.39
C ALA A 43 8.75 8.22 -8.68
N TRP A 44 8.58 7.73 -7.45
CA TRP A 44 7.37 7.95 -6.65
C TRP A 44 7.24 9.40 -6.17
N ASP A 45 8.37 10.08 -5.95
CA ASP A 45 8.41 11.52 -5.74
C ASP A 45 9.58 12.14 -6.50
N ASN A 46 9.44 13.43 -6.80
CA ASN A 46 10.47 14.22 -7.48
C ASN A 46 11.52 14.74 -6.49
N GLU A 47 11.20 14.78 -5.20
CA GLU A 47 12.07 15.26 -4.13
C GLU A 47 12.42 14.13 -3.15
N ASN A 48 13.64 14.16 -2.62
CA ASN A 48 14.11 13.15 -1.64
C ASN A 48 13.79 13.62 -0.22
N HIS A 49 12.70 13.12 0.36
CA HIS A 49 12.22 13.54 1.68
C HIS A 49 12.83 12.74 2.84
N ILE A 50 13.17 11.45 2.62
CA ILE A 50 13.66 10.56 3.68
C ILE A 50 15.18 10.62 3.76
N THR A 51 15.69 11.71 4.37
CA THR A 51 17.08 11.78 4.81
C THR A 51 17.32 10.99 6.10
N PHE A 52 18.32 10.11 6.08
CA PHE A 52 18.83 9.35 7.21
C PHE A 52 20.30 9.67 7.45
N HIS A 53 20.65 10.07 8.67
CA HIS A 53 22.04 10.34 9.06
C HIS A 53 22.62 9.08 9.70
N VAL A 54 23.63 8.49 9.07
CA VAL A 54 24.28 7.29 9.62
C VAL A 54 25.23 7.72 10.74
N PRO A 55 25.09 7.16 11.96
CA PRO A 55 25.96 7.52 13.07
C PRO A 55 27.26 6.71 13.02
N PHE A 56 28.23 7.12 12.20
CA PHE A 56 29.62 6.66 12.39
C PHE A 56 30.32 7.51 13.43
N ASP A 57 31.41 6.98 13.99
CA ASP A 57 32.17 7.61 15.08
C ASP A 57 32.74 8.98 14.66
N ASP A 58 33.25 9.09 13.42
CA ASP A 58 33.95 10.29 12.94
C ASP A 58 33.14 11.13 11.92
N ILE A 59 32.20 10.51 11.18
CA ILE A 59 31.48 11.16 10.07
C ILE A 59 29.99 10.80 10.14
N LYS A 60 29.10 11.76 9.84
CA LYS A 60 27.65 11.53 9.76
C LYS A 60 27.13 11.70 8.33
N PRO A 61 27.37 10.73 7.43
CA PRO A 61 26.91 10.84 6.06
C PRO A 61 25.38 10.78 5.99
N THR A 62 24.82 11.56 5.08
CA THR A 62 23.38 11.60 4.77
C THR A 62 23.07 10.63 3.65
N ILE A 63 22.18 9.68 3.92
CA ILE A 63 21.63 8.76 2.92
C ILE A 63 20.17 9.14 2.66
N HIS A 64 19.78 9.16 1.39
CA HIS A 64 18.38 9.31 0.98
C HIS A 64 17.76 7.92 0.79
N LEU A 65 16.75 7.59 1.59
CA LEU A 65 16.13 6.25 1.55
C LEU A 65 15.05 6.13 0.47
N ASP A 66 14.55 7.24 -0.06
CA ASP A 66 13.47 7.29 -1.05
C ASP A 66 13.78 6.44 -2.29
N ILE A 67 15.03 6.44 -2.73
CA ILE A 67 15.52 5.78 -3.94
C ILE A 67 15.38 4.25 -3.85
N PHE A 68 15.42 3.69 -2.63
CA PHE A 68 15.36 2.25 -2.43
C PHE A 68 13.93 1.74 -2.28
N LEU A 69 12.96 2.60 -1.97
CA LEU A 69 11.59 2.22 -1.66
C LEU A 69 10.91 1.37 -2.74
N PRO A 70 10.95 1.74 -4.04
CA PRO A 70 10.28 0.95 -5.07
C PRO A 70 10.81 -0.49 -5.13
N ARG A 71 12.12 -0.66 -5.01
CA ARG A 71 12.75 -1.98 -5.06
C ARG A 71 12.48 -2.78 -3.79
N ILE A 72 12.48 -2.14 -2.61
CA ILE A 72 12.16 -2.82 -1.35
C ILE A 72 10.72 -3.34 -1.38
N VAL A 73 9.76 -2.53 -1.86
CA VAL A 73 8.37 -2.94 -1.99
C VAL A 73 8.22 -4.10 -2.98
N ASP A 74 8.85 -4.01 -4.14
CA ASP A 74 8.83 -5.09 -5.13
C ASP A 74 9.39 -6.42 -4.56
N LEU A 75 10.53 -6.36 -3.87
CA LEU A 75 11.10 -7.53 -3.19
C LEU A 75 10.18 -8.06 -2.08
N SER A 76 9.54 -7.19 -1.31
CA SER A 76 8.63 -7.60 -0.25
C SER A 76 7.38 -8.32 -0.77
N LEU A 77 6.87 -7.93 -1.95
CA LEU A 77 5.67 -8.52 -2.54
C LEU A 77 5.98 -9.79 -3.35
N HIS A 78 7.02 -9.73 -4.20
CA HIS A 78 7.24 -10.71 -5.27
C HIS A 78 8.46 -11.62 -5.07
N SER A 79 9.26 -11.45 -4.01
CA SER A 79 10.43 -12.31 -3.80
C SER A 79 10.02 -13.77 -3.62
N SER A 80 10.62 -14.65 -4.44
CA SER A 80 10.47 -16.11 -4.34
C SER A 80 11.28 -16.71 -3.20
N ASP A 81 12.41 -16.09 -2.84
CA ASP A 81 13.19 -16.49 -1.68
C ASP A 81 12.57 -15.89 -0.42
N ARG A 82 12.20 -16.77 0.52
CA ARG A 82 11.54 -16.41 1.77
C ARG A 82 12.43 -15.54 2.65
N GLN A 83 13.74 -15.81 2.69
CA GLN A 83 14.66 -15.05 3.53
C GLN A 83 14.78 -13.60 3.04
N THR A 84 14.99 -13.43 1.73
CA THR A 84 15.00 -12.10 1.08
C THR A 84 13.67 -11.37 1.26
N LYS A 85 12.54 -12.09 1.16
CA LYS A 85 11.22 -11.51 1.38
C LYS A 85 11.05 -10.95 2.80
N ILE A 86 11.40 -11.75 3.81
CA ILE A 86 11.28 -11.36 5.23
C ILE A 86 12.17 -10.15 5.54
N THR A 87 13.42 -10.17 5.09
CA THR A 87 14.35 -9.05 5.31
C THR A 87 13.88 -7.77 4.62
N ALA A 88 13.34 -7.86 3.40
CA ALA A 88 12.72 -6.72 2.73
C ALA A 88 11.48 -6.19 3.50
N CYS A 89 10.67 -7.07 4.07
CA CYS A 89 9.50 -6.71 4.88
C CYS A 89 9.89 -5.97 6.17
N GLU A 90 10.88 -6.48 6.90
CA GLU A 90 11.39 -5.84 8.12
C GLU A 90 12.02 -4.47 7.83
N LEU A 91 12.77 -4.37 6.73
CA LEU A 91 13.34 -3.10 6.27
C LEU A 91 12.24 -2.10 5.91
N LEU A 92 11.23 -2.54 5.14
CA LEU A 92 10.09 -1.70 4.76
C LEU A 92 9.37 -1.16 6.00
N GLN A 93 9.06 -2.03 6.97
CA GLN A 93 8.42 -1.62 8.21
C GLN A 93 9.27 -0.62 9.00
N SER A 94 10.58 -0.84 9.06
CA SER A 94 11.51 0.05 9.77
C SER A 94 11.57 1.44 9.12
N ILE A 95 11.60 1.51 7.79
CA ILE A 95 11.55 2.78 7.06
C ILE A 95 10.21 3.49 7.30
N MET A 96 9.09 2.76 7.24
CA MET A 96 7.77 3.31 7.54
C MET A 96 7.70 3.90 8.95
N LEU A 97 8.21 3.18 9.95
CA LEU A 97 8.25 3.66 11.32
C LEU A 97 9.14 4.91 11.46
N TYR A 98 10.26 4.95 10.74
CA TYR A 98 11.15 6.11 10.70
C TYR A 98 10.45 7.33 10.09
N MET A 99 9.72 7.18 8.99
CA MET A 99 8.95 8.26 8.37
C MET A 99 7.88 8.82 9.32
N ILE A 100 7.11 7.93 9.96
CA ILE A 100 6.08 8.32 10.94
C ILE A 100 6.71 9.03 12.14
N GLY A 101 7.87 8.56 12.62
CA GLY A 101 8.60 9.21 13.71
C GLY A 101 9.13 10.59 13.32
N LYS A 102 9.63 10.74 12.10
CA LYS A 102 10.15 12.01 11.59
C LYS A 102 9.03 13.02 11.34
N SER A 103 7.88 12.59 10.80
CA SER A 103 6.70 13.45 10.65
C SER A 103 6.14 13.90 12.00
N ALA A 104 6.19 13.03 13.02
CA ALA A 104 5.78 13.37 14.37
C ALA A 104 6.66 14.45 15.04
N ASN A 105 7.96 14.46 14.72
CA ASN A 105 8.91 15.42 15.29
C ASN A 105 8.92 16.77 14.54
N ASN A 106 8.70 16.75 13.22
CA ASN A 106 8.76 17.93 12.34
C ASN A 106 7.39 18.63 12.15
N ARG A 107 6.57 18.74 13.20
CA ARG A 107 5.22 19.34 13.15
C ARG A 107 5.18 20.81 12.68
N SER A 108 6.32 21.50 12.64
CA SER A 108 6.42 22.93 12.32
C SER A 108 6.83 23.24 10.88
N SER A 109 7.37 22.28 10.13
CA SER A 109 7.80 22.49 8.75
C SER A 109 6.82 21.85 7.77
N ALA A 110 6.06 22.67 7.04
CA ALA A 110 5.19 22.27 5.93
C ALA A 110 5.93 21.59 4.73
N ALA A 111 7.23 21.28 4.88
CA ALA A 111 8.14 20.87 3.82
C ALA A 111 8.44 19.36 3.77
N ALA A 112 7.78 18.53 4.59
CA ALA A 112 8.00 17.08 4.60
C ALA A 112 6.67 16.33 4.54
N SER A 113 5.82 16.67 3.58
CA SER A 113 4.61 15.89 3.31
C SER A 113 5.01 14.63 2.55
N TYR A 114 4.85 13.46 3.17
CA TYR A 114 5.16 12.18 2.53
C TYR A 114 3.97 11.62 1.73
N ASP A 115 3.02 12.48 1.36
CA ASP A 115 1.72 12.09 0.79
C ASP A 115 1.86 11.16 -0.42
N LYS A 116 2.71 11.54 -1.38
CA LYS A 116 2.94 10.75 -2.60
C LYS A 116 3.58 9.40 -2.29
N LEU A 117 4.51 9.35 -1.33
CA LEU A 117 5.12 8.10 -0.90
C LEU A 117 4.06 7.19 -0.24
N TYR A 118 3.19 7.77 0.59
CA TYR A 118 2.12 7.02 1.25
C TYR A 118 1.06 6.48 0.27
N GLU A 119 0.78 7.17 -0.83
CA GLU A 119 -0.10 6.66 -1.90
C GLU A 119 0.38 5.32 -2.48
N HIS A 120 1.70 5.08 -2.50
CA HIS A 120 2.29 3.81 -2.95
C HIS A 120 2.50 2.82 -1.81
N LEU A 121 2.87 3.29 -0.63
CA LEU A 121 3.22 2.44 0.51
C LEU A 121 2.01 1.84 1.21
N PHE A 122 0.91 2.58 1.37
CA PHE A 122 -0.28 2.05 2.03
C PHE A 122 -0.90 0.86 1.27
N PRO A 123 -1.07 0.91 -0.07
CA PRO A 123 -1.55 -0.26 -0.82
C PRO A 123 -0.61 -1.47 -0.68
N ALA A 124 0.71 -1.26 -0.72
CA ALA A 124 1.69 -2.33 -0.53
C ALA A 124 1.56 -2.99 0.85
N ILE A 125 1.44 -2.20 1.92
CA ILE A 125 1.25 -2.72 3.28
C ILE A 125 -0.07 -3.48 3.40
N LEU A 126 -1.14 -2.98 2.77
CA LEU A 126 -2.44 -3.65 2.76
C LEU A 126 -2.36 -5.02 2.08
N GLU A 127 -1.64 -5.11 0.96
CA GLU A 127 -1.41 -6.37 0.25
C GLU A 127 -0.54 -7.34 1.07
N LEU A 128 0.53 -6.85 1.68
CA LEU A 128 1.41 -7.64 2.57
C LEU A 128 0.67 -8.16 3.81
N SER A 129 -0.31 -7.40 4.33
CA SER A 129 -1.18 -7.83 5.42
C SER A 129 -2.08 -9.01 5.05
N CYS A 130 -2.23 -9.30 3.75
CA CYS A 130 -3.04 -10.40 3.22
C CYS A 130 -2.19 -11.48 2.55
N ASP A 131 -0.88 -11.46 2.76
CA ASP A 131 0.05 -12.40 2.14
C ASP A 131 -0.15 -13.85 2.64
N SER A 132 0.33 -14.77 1.82
CA SER A 132 0.38 -16.21 2.06
C SER A 132 1.33 -16.60 3.21
N ASP A 133 2.43 -15.87 3.42
CA ASP A 133 3.37 -16.10 4.51
C ASP A 133 2.80 -15.56 5.84
N THR A 134 2.73 -16.42 6.83
CA THR A 134 2.09 -16.11 8.13
C THR A 134 2.85 -15.06 8.93
N PHE A 135 4.18 -15.04 8.82
CA PHE A 135 5.02 -14.03 9.46
C PHE A 135 4.71 -12.65 8.89
N THR A 136 4.83 -12.51 7.57
CA THR A 136 4.57 -11.26 6.84
C THR A 136 3.16 -10.74 7.11
N LYS A 137 2.16 -11.62 6.99
CA LYS A 137 0.77 -11.32 7.30
C LYS A 137 0.59 -10.76 8.71
N THR A 138 1.16 -11.42 9.72
CA THR A 138 0.99 -11.01 11.12
C THR A 138 1.66 -9.67 11.39
N LEU A 139 2.89 -9.50 10.89
CA LEU A 139 3.67 -8.28 11.02
C LEU A 139 2.90 -7.06 10.50
N PHE A 140 2.42 -7.13 9.26
CA PHE A 140 1.74 -6.00 8.63
C PHE A 140 0.29 -5.84 9.06
N THR A 141 -0.40 -6.91 9.44
CA THR A 141 -1.74 -6.80 10.05
C THR A 141 -1.68 -5.98 11.33
N THR A 142 -0.76 -6.31 12.24
CA THR A 142 -0.59 -5.56 13.49
C THR A 142 -0.14 -4.13 13.21
N PHE A 143 0.82 -3.94 12.30
CA PHE A 143 1.34 -2.63 11.95
C PHE A 143 0.27 -1.71 11.35
N MET A 144 -0.54 -2.21 10.40
CA MET A 144 -1.63 -1.45 9.78
C MET A 144 -2.63 -0.94 10.81
N ILE A 145 -3.01 -1.79 11.77
CA ILE A 145 -3.93 -1.40 12.85
C ILE A 145 -3.30 -0.31 13.75
N GLN A 146 -2.02 -0.44 14.09
CA GLN A 146 -1.31 0.58 14.87
C GLN A 146 -1.21 1.91 14.11
N MET A 147 -0.94 1.87 12.80
CA MET A 147 -0.93 3.05 11.95
C MET A 147 -2.30 3.73 11.93
N ILE A 148 -3.39 2.96 11.80
CA ILE A 148 -4.75 3.51 11.86
C ILE A 148 -4.98 4.26 13.18
N HIS A 149 -4.57 3.69 14.31
CA HIS A 149 -4.71 4.35 15.62
C HIS A 149 -3.88 5.64 15.70
N TRP A 150 -2.67 5.64 15.15
CA TRP A 150 -1.81 6.82 15.11
C TRP A 150 -2.37 7.94 14.22
N PHE A 151 -2.70 7.63 12.97
CA PHE A 151 -3.21 8.61 12.01
C PHE A 151 -4.58 9.18 12.41
N THR A 152 -5.43 8.38 13.06
CA THR A 152 -6.70 8.89 13.59
C THR A 152 -6.54 9.76 14.85
N LYS A 153 -5.37 9.77 15.49
CA LYS A 153 -5.06 10.61 16.66
C LYS A 153 -4.49 11.97 16.26
N ASN A 154 -3.74 12.07 15.16
CA ASN A 154 -3.17 13.33 14.68
C ASN A 154 -4.29 14.23 14.12
N GLN A 155 -4.85 15.06 15.01
CA GLN A 155 -6.03 15.91 14.90
C GLN A 155 -5.97 17.06 13.86
N ASN A 156 -5.10 16.99 12.85
CA ASN A 156 -5.19 17.92 11.73
C ASN A 156 -6.34 17.46 10.84
N TYR A 157 -7.48 18.16 10.95
CA TYR A 157 -8.63 17.98 10.07
C TYR A 157 -8.16 18.11 8.61
N GLU A 158 -8.50 17.12 7.77
CA GLU A 158 -8.06 17.01 6.36
C GLU A 158 -6.54 16.87 6.14
N ASN A 159 -5.82 16.15 7.02
CA ASN A 159 -4.45 15.75 6.67
C ASN A 159 -4.48 14.83 5.42
N PRO A 160 -3.78 15.18 4.32
CA PRO A 160 -3.74 14.39 3.08
C PRO A 160 -3.27 12.94 3.31
N GLU A 161 -2.36 12.71 4.25
CA GLU A 161 -1.89 11.37 4.63
C GLU A 161 -3.05 10.45 5.09
N THR A 162 -3.95 10.97 5.93
CA THR A 162 -5.11 10.22 6.44
C THR A 162 -6.11 9.91 5.34
N MET A 163 -6.25 10.83 4.37
CA MET A 163 -7.13 10.65 3.22
C MET A 163 -6.58 9.60 2.25
N SER A 164 -5.27 9.61 1.99
CA SER A 164 -4.58 8.57 1.22
C SER A 164 -4.75 7.18 1.85
N MET A 165 -4.71 7.08 3.19
CA MET A 165 -4.98 5.83 3.90
C MET A 165 -6.43 5.35 3.70
N LEU A 166 -7.41 6.27 3.80
CA LEU A 166 -8.82 5.96 3.53
C LEU A 166 -9.07 5.57 2.06
N ASP A 167 -8.40 6.23 1.12
CA ASP A 167 -8.43 5.88 -0.30
C ASP A 167 -7.92 4.47 -0.54
N THR A 168 -6.84 4.09 0.15
CA THR A 168 -6.28 2.75 0.09
C THR A 168 -7.29 1.69 0.56
N PHE A 169 -7.97 1.88 1.70
CA PHE A 169 -8.98 0.91 2.16
C PHE A 169 -10.18 0.83 1.22
N MET A 170 -10.64 1.98 0.72
CA MET A 170 -11.76 2.05 -0.22
C MET A 170 -11.42 1.37 -1.55
N ASN A 171 -10.21 1.56 -2.07
CA ASN A 171 -9.72 0.88 -3.27
C ASN A 171 -9.48 -0.62 -3.02
N GLY A 172 -9.00 -1.00 -1.84
CA GLY A 172 -8.82 -2.39 -1.43
C GLY A 172 -10.12 -3.18 -1.46
N MET A 173 -11.24 -2.59 -1.03
CA MET A 173 -12.57 -3.22 -1.11
C MET A 173 -13.10 -3.38 -2.53
N ILE A 174 -12.63 -2.58 -3.49
CA ILE A 174 -13.02 -2.68 -4.91
C ILE A 174 -12.20 -3.77 -5.63
N SER A 175 -11.10 -4.25 -5.04
CA SER A 175 -10.20 -5.21 -5.70
C SER A 175 -10.92 -6.49 -6.15
N GLY A 176 -10.94 -6.74 -7.46
CA GLY A 176 -11.62 -7.89 -8.04
C GLY A 176 -10.88 -9.22 -7.88
N ARG A 177 -9.55 -9.18 -7.73
CA ARG A 177 -8.70 -10.39 -7.76
C ARG A 177 -8.54 -11.06 -6.38
N ASN A 178 -8.41 -10.29 -5.32
CA ASN A 178 -8.03 -10.81 -4.00
C ASN A 178 -9.14 -10.62 -2.97
N ALA A 179 -9.81 -11.71 -2.58
CA ALA A 179 -10.88 -11.68 -1.58
C ALA A 179 -10.37 -11.31 -0.18
N SER A 180 -9.19 -11.81 0.20
CA SER A 180 -8.53 -11.50 1.48
C SER A 180 -8.31 -10.01 1.68
N ILE A 181 -7.86 -9.31 0.64
CA ILE A 181 -7.67 -7.85 0.66
C ILE A 181 -8.99 -7.12 0.91
N ARG A 182 -10.09 -7.55 0.27
CA ARG A 182 -11.40 -6.93 0.48
C ARG A 182 -11.87 -7.07 1.93
N ASP A 183 -11.76 -8.27 2.48
CA ASP A 183 -12.22 -8.57 3.84
C ASP A 183 -11.38 -7.79 4.88
N PHE A 184 -10.05 -7.79 4.71
CA PHE A 184 -9.16 -7.06 5.59
C PHE A 184 -9.35 -5.54 5.49
N SER A 185 -9.57 -5.01 4.28
CA SER A 185 -9.89 -3.59 4.09
C SER A 185 -11.16 -3.17 4.85
N GLY A 186 -12.18 -4.02 4.90
CA GLY A 186 -13.37 -3.79 5.71
C GLY A 186 -13.08 -3.74 7.21
N ILE A 187 -12.19 -4.62 7.70
CA ILE A 187 -11.71 -4.59 9.09
C ILE A 187 -10.96 -3.28 9.38
N CYS A 188 -10.05 -2.87 8.49
CA CYS A 188 -9.31 -1.61 8.62
C CYS A 188 -10.25 -0.40 8.65
N LEU A 189 -11.25 -0.34 7.76
CA LEU A 189 -12.22 0.74 7.71
C LEU A 189 -13.07 0.80 8.99
N LYS A 190 -13.50 -0.36 9.51
CA LYS A 190 -14.21 -0.45 10.79
C LYS A 190 -13.36 0.07 11.94
N GLU A 191 -12.11 -0.36 12.03
CA GLU A 191 -11.21 0.07 13.10
C GLU A 191 -10.89 1.58 12.99
N PHE A 192 -10.73 2.10 11.77
CA PHE A 192 -10.57 3.52 11.51
C PHE A 192 -11.75 4.33 12.06
N LEU A 193 -12.99 3.96 11.72
CA LEU A 193 -14.17 4.66 12.23
C LEU A 193 -14.31 4.55 13.76
N LYS A 194 -14.05 3.36 14.32
CA LYS A 194 -14.10 3.15 15.77
C LYS A 194 -13.11 4.05 16.51
N TRP A 195 -11.90 4.25 15.99
CA TRP A 195 -10.90 5.09 16.64
C TRP A 195 -11.09 6.58 16.39
N THR A 196 -11.63 6.98 15.23
CA THR A 196 -12.04 8.38 15.03
C THR A 196 -13.13 8.79 16.03
N VAL A 197 -14.10 7.91 16.34
CA VAL A 197 -15.10 8.15 17.40
C VAL A 197 -14.43 8.29 18.76
N LYS A 198 -13.56 7.33 19.13
CA LYS A 198 -12.91 7.33 20.45
C LYS A 198 -12.08 8.59 20.68
N HIS A 199 -11.34 9.06 19.67
CA HIS A 199 -10.54 10.29 19.79
C HIS A 199 -11.40 11.57 19.80
N SER A 200 -12.60 11.54 19.25
CA SER A 200 -13.55 12.67 19.26
C SER A 200 -14.19 12.96 20.62
N GLY A 201 -13.92 12.16 21.66
CA GLY A 201 -14.53 12.29 22.98
C GLY A 201 -14.22 13.59 23.72
N GLY A 202 -13.15 14.31 23.37
CA GLY A 202 -12.80 15.62 23.92
C GLY A 202 -12.99 16.74 22.90
N TYR A 203 -13.99 17.59 23.10
CA TYR A 203 -14.22 18.90 22.43
C TYR A 203 -14.50 18.93 20.90
N ASP A 204 -13.96 18.02 20.07
CA ASP A 204 -14.04 18.10 18.59
C ASP A 204 -15.11 17.18 17.94
N LYS A 205 -16.34 17.19 18.46
CA LYS A 205 -17.46 16.40 17.88
C LYS A 205 -17.74 16.73 16.40
N THR A 206 -17.37 17.92 15.94
CA THR A 206 -17.55 18.38 14.56
C THR A 206 -16.62 17.66 13.58
N SER A 207 -15.38 17.35 13.99
CA SER A 207 -14.39 16.67 13.15
C SER A 207 -14.79 15.23 12.85
N TYR A 208 -15.25 14.50 13.88
CA TYR A 208 -15.83 13.17 13.73
C TYR A 208 -17.01 13.16 12.75
N LEU A 209 -17.97 14.07 12.93
CA LEU A 209 -19.16 14.13 12.10
C LEU A 209 -18.78 14.36 10.61
N LYS A 210 -17.78 15.21 10.36
CA LYS A 210 -17.27 15.48 9.01
C LYS A 210 -16.57 14.26 8.40
N ASN A 211 -15.71 13.57 9.14
CA ASN A 211 -15.03 12.36 8.65
C ASN A 211 -16.02 11.22 8.38
N ALA A 212 -16.95 10.98 9.31
CA ALA A 212 -18.00 9.98 9.15
C ALA A 212 -18.90 10.29 7.94
N THR A 213 -19.34 11.55 7.79
CA THR A 213 -20.16 11.95 6.63
C THR A 213 -19.38 11.85 5.31
N SER A 214 -18.08 12.13 5.30
CA SER A 214 -17.23 11.95 4.12
C SER A 214 -17.15 10.47 3.68
N ILE A 215 -16.98 9.55 4.63
CA ILE A 215 -16.95 8.11 4.37
C ILE A 215 -18.31 7.64 3.85
N LEU A 216 -19.41 8.07 4.47
CA LEU A 216 -20.75 7.73 4.01
C LEU A 216 -21.05 8.25 2.59
N LYS A 217 -20.64 9.49 2.28
CA LYS A 217 -20.76 10.04 0.91
C LYS A 217 -19.99 9.21 -0.11
N ARG A 218 -18.78 8.74 0.23
CA ARG A 218 -17.97 7.88 -0.64
C ARG A 218 -18.60 6.50 -0.85
N ILE A 219 -19.13 5.89 0.22
CA ILE A 219 -19.87 4.63 0.14
C ILE A 219 -21.09 4.79 -0.78
N LEU A 220 -21.89 5.84 -0.59
CA LEU A 220 -23.05 6.12 -1.43
C LEU A 220 -22.67 6.34 -2.91
N SER A 221 -21.59 7.08 -3.16
CA SER A 221 -21.05 7.27 -4.52
C SER A 221 -20.68 5.93 -5.18
N PHE A 222 -20.08 5.02 -4.44
CA PHE A 222 -19.73 3.69 -4.94
C PHE A 222 -20.94 2.79 -5.16
N SER A 223 -21.97 2.89 -4.33
CA SER A 223 -23.24 2.17 -4.48
C SER A 223 -23.96 2.51 -5.79
N LEU A 224 -23.89 3.78 -6.21
CA LEU A 224 -24.52 4.28 -7.43
C LEU A 224 -23.66 4.06 -8.70
N HIS A 225 -22.44 3.56 -8.57
CA HIS A 225 -21.53 3.43 -9.70
C HIS A 225 -21.94 2.28 -10.64
N PRO A 226 -21.80 2.42 -11.97
CA PRO A 226 -22.11 1.34 -12.93
C PRO A 226 -21.21 0.09 -12.82
N ASN A 227 -20.15 0.15 -12.00
CA ASN A 227 -19.18 -0.93 -11.89
C ASN A 227 -19.63 -1.89 -10.78
N SER A 228 -19.79 -3.17 -11.11
CA SER A 228 -20.19 -4.21 -10.16
C SER A 228 -19.27 -4.29 -8.94
N PHE A 229 -17.95 -4.17 -9.12
CA PHE A 229 -16.97 -4.22 -8.03
C PHE A 229 -17.09 -3.03 -7.09
N LYS A 230 -17.40 -1.84 -7.60
CA LYS A 230 -17.62 -0.65 -6.75
C LYS A 230 -18.89 -0.79 -5.92
N ARG A 231 -19.97 -1.32 -6.51
CA ARG A 231 -21.21 -1.61 -5.76
C ARG A 231 -20.99 -2.66 -4.68
N LEU A 232 -20.26 -3.73 -4.99
CA LEU A 232 -19.89 -4.77 -4.03
C LEU A 232 -18.98 -4.22 -2.91
N GLY A 233 -17.99 -3.39 -3.25
CA GLY A 233 -17.14 -2.74 -2.26
C GLY A 233 -17.95 -1.83 -1.32
N SER A 234 -18.95 -1.10 -1.85
CA SER A 234 -19.86 -0.29 -1.04
C SER A 234 -20.69 -1.11 -0.06
N THR A 235 -21.24 -2.26 -0.49
CA THR A 235 -22.06 -3.09 0.40
C THR A 235 -21.20 -3.75 1.48
N LEU A 236 -19.99 -4.18 1.13
CA LEU A 236 -19.01 -4.71 2.08
C LEU A 236 -18.58 -3.65 3.10
N ALA A 237 -18.29 -2.42 2.65
CA ALA A 237 -17.98 -1.30 3.53
C ALA A 237 -19.10 -1.07 4.55
N TRP A 238 -20.35 -0.99 4.08
CA TRP A 238 -21.50 -0.84 4.97
C TRP A 238 -21.65 -2.00 5.95
N ASN A 239 -21.51 -3.24 5.47
CA ASN A 239 -21.57 -4.45 6.29
C ASN A 239 -20.44 -4.52 7.34
N SER A 240 -19.31 -3.87 7.14
CA SER A 240 -18.26 -3.80 8.16
C SER A 240 -18.55 -2.76 9.24
N ILE A 241 -19.20 -1.65 8.86
CA ILE A 241 -19.36 -0.47 9.71
C ILE A 241 -20.70 -0.43 10.46
N TYR A 242 -21.78 -1.04 9.95
CA TYR A 242 -23.13 -0.90 10.51
C TYR A 242 -23.21 -1.17 12.02
N THR A 243 -22.38 -2.08 12.54
CA THR A 243 -22.30 -2.40 13.98
C THR A 243 -21.84 -1.23 14.86
N LEU A 244 -21.17 -0.21 14.31
CA LEU A 244 -20.72 0.98 15.03
C LEU A 244 -21.78 2.08 15.11
N TYR A 245 -22.77 2.06 14.22
CA TYR A 245 -23.86 3.03 14.17
C TYR A 245 -25.12 2.59 14.91
N ARG A 246 -25.21 1.30 15.25
CA ARG A 246 -26.29 0.72 16.04
C ARG A 246 -26.04 0.91 17.54
#